data_AF-A0A817R4K5-F1
#
_entry.id   AF-A0A817R4K5-F1
#
_cell.length_a   1.000
_cell.length_b   1.000
_cell.length_c   1.000
_cell.angle_alpha   90.00
_cell.angle_beta   90.00
_cell.angle_gamma   90.00
#
_symmetry.space_group_name_H-M   'P 1'
#
loop_
_entity.id
_entity.type
_entity.pdbx_description
1 polymer ?
#
loop_
_entity_poly.entity_id
_entity_poly.type
_entity_poly.pdbx_seq_one_letter_code
_entity_poly.pdbx_strand_id
1 'polypeptide(L)'
;MTDPDRFTLIMKCLPGIVRQIVRQTPSYSEGQTYVLPLLKSILPGIDSNDLEKIEVTLEVLDAILKLVPCIDCSSAVNTRTDLTEIEKQACLSTAQFEDFVTDFLNRMLHMISRRSIEISDAVVDNSEISQDDSFIQIKLTSIVSSIVQQCSSKIFQVSTNSNQ
;
A
#
# COMPACT_ATOMS: atom_id res chain seq x y z
N MET A 1 0.42 -4.25 20.96
CA MET A 1 1.64 -5.09 20.97
C MET A 1 2.82 -4.15 20.97
N THR A 2 3.67 -4.25 21.99
CA THR A 2 4.67 -3.27 22.41
C THR A 2 6.07 -3.72 22.00
N ASP A 3 6.51 -3.29 20.82
CA ASP A 3 7.92 -2.98 20.52
C ASP A 3 7.94 -2.12 19.23
N PRO A 4 7.95 -0.78 19.34
CA PRO A 4 7.97 0.13 18.20
C PRO A 4 9.13 -0.14 17.24
N ASP A 5 10.27 -0.56 17.79
CA ASP A 5 11.51 -0.78 17.03
C ASP A 5 11.42 -2.06 16.21
N ARG A 6 10.76 -3.09 16.73
CA ARG A 6 10.59 -4.36 16.02
C ARG A 6 9.74 -4.22 14.76
N PHE A 7 8.71 -3.38 14.79
CA PHE A 7 7.89 -3.08 13.60
C PHE A 7 8.75 -2.44 12.51
N THR A 8 9.46 -1.37 12.86
CA THR A 8 10.32 -0.63 11.91
C THR A 8 11.42 -1.52 11.33
N LEU A 9 12.07 -2.35 12.16
CA LEU A 9 13.10 -3.28 11.71
C LEU A 9 12.56 -4.29 10.68
N ILE A 10 11.40 -4.90 10.94
CA ILE A 10 10.78 -5.85 10.01
C ILE A 10 10.40 -5.14 8.70
N MET A 11 9.80 -3.95 8.80
CA MET A 11 9.39 -3.16 7.65
C MET A 11 10.58 -2.75 6.77
N LYS A 12 11.73 -2.43 7.35
CA LYS A 12 12.96 -2.12 6.59
C LYS A 12 13.50 -3.32 5.79
N CYS A 13 13.30 -4.54 6.27
CA CYS A 13 13.76 -5.75 5.58
C CYS A 13 12.78 -6.23 4.49
N LEU A 14 11.48 -5.95 4.64
CA LEU A 14 10.43 -6.44 3.76
C LEU A 14 10.66 -6.14 2.26
N PRO A 15 11.06 -4.92 1.83
CA PRO A 15 11.27 -4.60 0.42
C PRO A 15 12.24 -5.57 -0.28
N GLY A 16 13.26 -6.05 0.43
CA GLY A 16 14.24 -7.00 -0.09
C GLY A 16 13.68 -8.40 -0.38
N ILE A 17 12.54 -8.76 0.20
CA ILE A 17 11.92 -10.08 0.04
C ILE A 17 10.56 -10.05 -0.66
N VAL A 18 9.98 -8.87 -0.94
CA VAL A 18 8.66 -8.73 -1.58
C VAL A 18 8.53 -9.59 -2.85
N ARG A 19 9.57 -9.63 -3.69
CA ARG A 19 9.53 -10.41 -4.93
C ARG A 19 9.29 -11.91 -4.69
N GLN A 20 9.78 -12.45 -3.57
CA GLN A 20 9.58 -13.85 -3.19
C GLN A 20 8.17 -14.10 -2.63
N ILE A 21 7.56 -13.08 -2.03
CA ILE A 21 6.18 -13.15 -1.55
C ILE A 21 5.20 -13.09 -2.74
N VAL A 22 5.45 -12.19 -3.69
CA VAL A 22 4.55 -11.96 -4.83
C VAL A 22 4.66 -13.05 -5.91
N ARG A 23 5.86 -13.63 -6.10
CA ARG A 23 6.04 -14.71 -7.07
C ARG A 23 5.68 -16.05 -6.46
N GLN A 24 4.74 -16.74 -7.10
CA GLN A 24 4.51 -18.15 -6.82
C GLN A 24 5.75 -18.94 -7.24
N THR A 25 6.30 -19.73 -6.31
CA THR A 25 7.38 -20.68 -6.59
C THR A 25 6.96 -22.08 -6.13
N PRO A 26 7.50 -23.16 -6.71
CA PRO A 26 7.15 -24.52 -6.27
C PRO A 26 7.46 -24.77 -4.78
N SER A 27 8.47 -24.09 -4.25
CA SER A 27 8.91 -24.14 -2.84
C SER A 27 8.14 -23.21 -1.90
N TYR A 28 7.38 -22.26 -2.44
CA TYR A 28 6.60 -21.30 -1.69
C TYR A 28 5.42 -20.82 -2.54
N SER A 29 4.32 -21.55 -2.48
CA SER A 29 3.13 -21.34 -3.30
C SER A 29 2.13 -20.41 -2.62
N GLU A 30 2.12 -20.35 -1.29
CA GLU A 30 1.16 -19.59 -0.50
C GLU A 30 1.45 -18.08 -0.46
N GLY A 31 2.63 -17.64 -0.91
CA GLY A 31 3.10 -16.25 -0.80
C GLY A 31 2.07 -15.20 -1.25
N GLN A 32 1.40 -15.45 -2.37
CA GLN A 32 0.40 -14.55 -2.94
C GLN A 32 -0.82 -14.35 -2.04
N THR A 33 -1.18 -15.34 -1.23
CA THR A 33 -2.32 -15.24 -0.29
C THR A 33 -2.09 -14.22 0.83
N TYR A 34 -0.82 -13.90 1.10
CA TYR A 34 -0.43 -12.94 2.14
C TYR A 34 -0.30 -11.50 1.63
N VAL A 35 -0.29 -11.28 0.31
CA VAL A 35 -0.04 -9.95 -0.28
C VAL A 35 -1.08 -8.93 0.17
N LEU A 36 -2.37 -9.19 -0.08
CA LEU A 36 -3.43 -8.26 0.27
C LEU A 36 -3.63 -8.11 1.79
N PRO A 37 -3.60 -9.18 2.60
CA PRO A 37 -3.56 -9.04 4.05
C PRO A 37 -2.40 -8.17 4.55
N LEU A 38 -1.20 -8.35 3.98
CA LEU A 38 -0.03 -7.54 4.34
C LEU A 38 -0.27 -6.06 3.99
N LEU A 39 -0.68 -5.77 2.75
CA LEU A 39 -1.01 -4.43 2.29
C LEU A 39 -2.01 -3.73 3.23
N LYS A 40 -3.12 -4.39 3.58
CA LYS A 40 -4.11 -3.85 4.51
C LYS A 40 -3.56 -3.68 5.93
N SER A 41 -2.72 -4.60 6.39
CA SER A 41 -2.17 -4.57 7.76
C SER A 41 -1.19 -3.42 8.00
N ILE A 42 -0.48 -2.96 6.96
CA ILE A 42 0.51 -1.88 7.07
C ILE A 42 -0.07 -0.50 6.81
N LEU A 43 -1.27 -0.39 6.21
CA LEU A 43 -1.93 0.90 5.93
C LEU A 43 -2.03 1.85 7.14
N PRO A 44 -2.31 1.40 8.38
CA PRO A 44 -2.34 2.29 9.54
C PRO A 44 -1.00 3.02 9.79
N GLY A 45 0.11 2.53 9.25
CA GLY A 45 1.42 3.17 9.33
C GLY A 45 1.51 4.52 8.60
N ILE A 46 0.61 4.79 7.65
CA ILE A 46 0.54 6.08 6.94
C ILE A 46 0.09 7.20 7.89
N ASP A 47 -0.80 6.91 8.84
CA ASP A 47 -1.33 7.90 9.80
C ASP A 47 -0.47 8.00 11.08
N SER A 48 0.74 7.44 11.06
CA SER A 48 1.66 7.50 12.18
C SER A 48 2.09 8.94 12.48
N ASN A 49 2.21 9.31 13.76
CA ASN A 49 2.84 10.58 14.16
C ASN A 49 4.38 10.56 14.02
N ASP A 50 4.93 9.39 13.71
CA ASP A 50 6.36 9.11 13.61
C ASP A 50 6.71 8.96 12.13
N LEU A 51 7.55 9.89 11.64
CA LEU A 51 7.96 9.99 10.23
C LEU A 51 8.67 8.73 9.77
N GLU A 52 9.53 8.14 10.59
CA GLU A 52 10.25 6.91 10.22
C GLU A 52 9.26 5.77 9.92
N LYS A 53 8.18 5.66 10.70
CA LYS A 53 7.11 4.68 10.44
C LYS A 53 6.34 4.96 9.16
N ILE A 54 6.08 6.24 8.84
CA ILE A 54 5.46 6.61 7.56
C ILE A 54 6.38 6.17 6.42
N GLU A 55 7.66 6.53 6.48
CA GLU A 55 8.64 6.25 5.42
C GLU A 55 8.78 4.76 5.15
N VAL A 56 8.99 3.94 6.18
CA VAL A 56 9.13 2.48 6.01
C VAL A 56 7.82 1.85 5.52
N THR A 57 6.66 2.40 5.90
CA THR A 57 5.35 1.94 5.40
C THR A 57 5.21 2.23 3.91
N LEU A 58 5.52 3.45 3.49
CA LEU A 58 5.48 3.85 2.09
C LEU A 58 6.50 3.08 1.24
N GLU A 59 7.69 2.79 1.77
CA GLU A 59 8.70 1.97 1.09
C GLU A 59 8.18 0.56 0.78
N VAL A 60 7.55 -0.09 1.77
CA VAL A 60 6.99 -1.45 1.60
C VAL A 60 5.79 -1.44 0.64
N LEU A 61 4.90 -0.45 0.76
CA LEU A 61 3.77 -0.29 -0.15
C LEU A 61 4.24 -0.11 -1.60
N ASP A 62 5.20 0.78 -1.82
CA ASP A 62 5.79 1.05 -3.15
C ASP A 62 6.42 -0.22 -3.75
N ALA A 63 7.16 -0.99 -2.94
CA ALA A 63 7.77 -2.24 -3.38
C ALA A 63 6.75 -3.30 -3.80
N ILE A 64 5.65 -3.46 -3.06
CA ILE A 64 4.59 -4.44 -3.36
C ILE A 64 3.77 -4.00 -4.58
N LEU A 65 3.34 -2.73 -4.61
CA LEU A 65 2.43 -2.22 -5.64
C LEU A 65 3.09 -2.06 -7.01
N LYS A 66 4.42 -2.06 -7.09
CA LYS A 66 5.17 -2.18 -8.36
C LYS A 66 5.12 -3.59 -8.96
N LEU A 67 4.76 -4.60 -8.19
CA LEU A 67 4.79 -6.01 -8.58
C LEU A 67 3.41 -6.66 -8.65
N VAL A 68 2.38 -6.01 -8.12
CA VAL A 68 1.04 -6.58 -7.94
C VAL A 68 0.00 -5.68 -8.63
N PRO A 69 -0.71 -6.19 -9.65
CA PRO A 69 -1.79 -5.44 -10.26
C PRO A 69 -2.99 -5.37 -9.31
N CYS A 70 -3.49 -4.16 -9.09
CA CYS A 70 -4.67 -3.90 -8.24
C CYS A 70 -5.95 -4.11 -9.08
N ILE A 71 -6.26 -5.37 -9.36
CA ILE A 71 -7.39 -5.78 -10.21
C ILE A 71 -8.20 -6.82 -9.45
N ASP A 72 -9.52 -6.64 -9.39
CA ASP A 72 -10.43 -7.70 -8.95
C ASP A 72 -10.56 -8.76 -10.05
N CYS A 73 -9.94 -9.92 -9.79
CA CYS A 73 -10.06 -11.09 -10.62
C CYS A 73 -10.87 -12.21 -9.96
N SER A 74 -11.54 -11.96 -8.83
CA SER A 74 -12.24 -12.97 -8.02
C SER A 74 -13.25 -13.82 -8.79
N SER A 75 -13.89 -13.24 -9.82
CA SER A 75 -14.81 -13.94 -10.72
C SER A 75 -14.16 -15.06 -11.55
N ALA A 76 -12.83 -15.07 -11.71
CA ALA A 76 -12.11 -16.07 -12.49
C ALA A 76 -12.22 -17.48 -11.89
N VAL A 77 -12.47 -17.60 -10.58
CA VAL A 77 -12.70 -18.90 -9.93
C VAL A 77 -13.94 -19.63 -10.48
N ASN A 78 -14.91 -18.89 -11.01
CA ASN A 78 -16.12 -19.45 -11.59
C ASN A 78 -15.95 -19.88 -13.06
N THR A 79 -14.93 -19.37 -13.75
CA THR A 79 -14.73 -19.58 -15.20
C THR A 79 -13.53 -20.46 -15.52
N ARG A 80 -12.52 -20.48 -14.65
CA ARG A 80 -11.29 -21.26 -14.82
C ARG A 80 -11.33 -22.54 -14.01
N THR A 81 -11.05 -23.67 -14.67
CA THR A 81 -10.98 -24.99 -14.03
C THR A 81 -9.55 -25.44 -13.72
N ASP A 82 -8.55 -24.67 -14.15
CA ASP A 82 -7.12 -24.98 -14.04
C ASP A 82 -6.45 -24.38 -12.80
N LEU A 83 -7.20 -23.68 -11.95
CA LEU A 83 -6.68 -23.05 -10.74
C LEU A 83 -6.54 -24.06 -9.59
N THR A 84 -5.38 -24.05 -8.95
CA THR A 84 -5.13 -24.70 -7.66
C THR A 84 -5.92 -24.03 -6.53
N GLU A 85 -6.07 -24.71 -5.38
CA GLU A 85 -6.81 -24.15 -4.25
C GLU A 85 -6.19 -22.85 -3.72
N ILE A 86 -4.86 -22.77 -3.72
CA ILE A 86 -4.12 -21.58 -3.30
C ILE A 86 -4.36 -20.42 -4.28
N GLU A 87 -4.36 -20.68 -5.59
CA GLU A 87 -4.65 -19.67 -6.60
C GLU A 87 -6.10 -19.20 -6.52
N LYS A 88 -7.06 -20.10 -6.23
CA LYS A 88 -8.46 -19.71 -5.99
C LYS A 88 -8.56 -18.80 -4.78
N GLN A 89 -7.89 -19.12 -3.67
CA GLN A 89 -7.88 -18.28 -2.48
C GLN A 89 -7.29 -16.89 -2.76
N ALA A 90 -6.13 -16.83 -3.43
CA ALA A 90 -5.51 -15.57 -3.82
C ALA A 90 -6.43 -14.76 -4.75
N CYS A 91 -7.05 -15.41 -5.74
CA CYS A 91 -7.99 -14.82 -6.67
C CYS A 91 -9.24 -14.25 -5.96
N LEU A 92 -9.86 -14.99 -5.05
CA LEU A 92 -11.01 -14.51 -4.28
C LEU A 92 -10.66 -13.30 -3.41
N SER A 93 -9.44 -13.25 -2.85
CA SER A 93 -9.01 -12.11 -2.03
C SER A 93 -8.97 -10.80 -2.82
N THR A 94 -8.74 -10.86 -4.14
CA THR A 94 -8.61 -9.67 -5.00
C THR A 94 -9.87 -8.80 -5.07
N ALA A 95 -11.04 -9.33 -4.70
CA ALA A 95 -12.28 -8.56 -4.55
C ALA A 95 -12.13 -7.36 -3.59
N GLN A 96 -11.16 -7.42 -2.67
CA GLN A 96 -10.95 -6.36 -1.68
C GLN A 96 -9.87 -5.34 -2.09
N PHE A 97 -9.36 -5.38 -3.32
CA PHE A 97 -8.43 -4.36 -3.81
C PHE A 97 -9.07 -2.98 -3.90
N GLU A 98 -10.36 -2.91 -4.23
CA GLU A 98 -11.10 -1.64 -4.28
C GLU A 98 -11.13 -0.96 -2.91
N ASP A 99 -11.49 -1.71 -1.86
CA ASP A 99 -11.46 -1.21 -0.48
C ASP A 99 -10.05 -0.74 -0.10
N PHE A 100 -9.02 -1.53 -0.43
CA PHE A 100 -7.64 -1.20 -0.13
C PHE A 100 -7.19 0.11 -0.80
N VAL A 101 -7.48 0.29 -2.09
CA VAL A 101 -7.10 1.50 -2.84
C VAL A 101 -7.85 2.72 -2.27
N THR A 102 -9.12 2.57 -1.96
CA THR A 102 -9.93 3.63 -1.35
C THR A 102 -9.38 4.04 0.02
N ASP A 103 -9.10 3.07 0.89
CA ASP A 103 -8.52 3.31 2.21
C ASP A 103 -7.15 3.98 2.11
N PHE A 104 -6.31 3.55 1.17
CA PHE A 104 -5.00 4.14 0.92
C PHE A 104 -5.10 5.62 0.52
N LEU A 105 -5.96 5.96 -0.44
CA LEU A 105 -6.15 7.34 -0.90
C LEU A 105 -6.69 8.23 0.21
N ASN A 106 -7.66 7.76 0.99
CA ASN A 106 -8.21 8.51 2.12
C ASN A 106 -7.12 8.84 3.15
N ARG A 107 -6.29 7.86 3.54
CA ARG A 107 -5.19 8.07 4.50
C ARG A 107 -4.12 9.00 3.94
N MET A 108 -3.77 8.86 2.66
CA MET A 108 -2.85 9.77 1.99
C MET A 108 -3.36 11.22 2.02
N LEU A 109 -4.61 11.46 1.64
CA LEU A 109 -5.19 12.80 1.63
C LEU A 109 -5.27 13.39 3.04
N HIS A 110 -5.59 12.56 4.04
CA HIS A 110 -5.58 12.97 5.44
C HIS A 110 -4.17 13.37 5.89
N MET A 111 -3.16 12.55 5.58
CA MET A 111 -1.76 12.84 5.88
C MET A 111 -1.29 14.13 5.22
N ILE A 112 -1.55 14.32 3.92
CA ILE A 112 -1.20 15.55 3.19
C ILE A 112 -1.87 16.77 3.85
N SER A 113 -3.16 16.67 4.16
CA SER A 113 -3.93 17.77 4.78
C SER A 113 -3.33 18.17 6.12
N ARG A 114 -2.97 17.17 6.94
CA ARG A 114 -2.31 17.40 8.23
C ARG A 114 -0.94 18.04 8.07
N ARG A 115 -0.09 17.50 7.19
CA ARG A 115 1.27 18.06 6.97
C ARG A 115 1.20 19.47 6.39
N SER A 116 0.21 19.79 5.57
CA SER A 116 0.00 21.15 5.06
C SER A 116 -0.27 22.17 6.18
N ILE A 117 -0.99 21.77 7.24
CA ILE A 117 -1.21 22.62 8.42
C ILE A 117 0.10 22.75 9.21
N GLU A 118 0.79 21.64 9.48
CA GLU A 118 2.07 21.64 10.21
C GLU A 118 3.12 22.54 9.52
N ILE A 119 3.20 22.52 8.18
CA ILE A 119 4.09 23.39 7.40
C ILE A 119 3.67 24.86 7.52
N SER A 120 2.36 25.14 7.46
CA SER A 120 1.86 26.52 7.56
C SER A 120 2.18 27.14 8.93
N ASP A 121 1.97 26.37 10.00
CA ASP A 121 2.32 26.79 11.36
C ASP A 121 3.83 26.98 11.51
N ALA A 122 4.63 26.06 10.97
CA ALA A 122 6.09 26.14 10.99
C ALA A 122 6.63 27.41 10.31
N VAL A 123 6.01 27.82 9.19
CA VAL A 123 6.35 29.06 8.47
C VAL A 123 6.00 30.30 9.29
N VAL A 124 4.83 30.32 9.95
CA VAL A 124 4.44 31.42 10.85
C VAL A 124 5.42 31.55 12.02
N ASP A 125 5.87 30.43 12.57
CA ASP A 125 6.78 30.38 13.70
C ASP A 125 8.27 30.55 13.31
N ASN A 126 8.58 30.77 12.02
CA ASN A 126 9.96 30.81 11.48
C ASN A 126 10.82 29.60 11.90
N SER A 127 10.22 28.41 11.94
CA SER A 127 10.90 27.15 12.24
C SER A 127 11.39 26.45 10.97
N GLU A 128 12.37 25.55 11.09
CA GLU A 128 12.87 24.78 9.95
C GLU A 128 11.81 23.78 9.44
N ILE A 129 11.57 23.80 8.13
CA ILE A 129 10.71 22.81 7.45
C ILE A 129 11.53 21.53 7.23
N SER A 130 11.02 20.37 7.66
CA SER A 130 11.73 19.10 7.58
C SER A 130 12.04 18.68 6.12
N GLN A 131 13.24 18.12 5.90
CA GLN A 131 13.65 17.53 4.60
C GLN A 131 12.90 16.22 4.28
N ASP A 132 12.28 15.59 5.28
CA ASP A 132 11.62 14.28 5.17
C ASP A 132 10.37 14.32 4.26
N ASP A 133 9.77 15.50 4.09
CA ASP A 133 8.58 15.69 3.25
C ASP A 133 8.87 15.38 1.75
N SER A 134 10.12 15.57 1.30
CA SER A 134 10.53 15.25 -0.08
C SER A 134 10.48 13.75 -0.37
N PHE A 135 10.96 12.92 0.57
CA PHE A 135 10.91 11.46 0.42
C PHE A 135 9.46 10.96 0.38
N ILE A 136 8.63 11.43 1.30
CA ILE A 136 7.20 11.09 1.36
C ILE A 136 6.52 11.46 0.04
N GLN A 137 6.76 12.66 -0.48
CA GLN A 137 6.18 13.11 -1.74
C GLN A 137 6.59 12.20 -2.92
N ILE A 138 7.87 11.85 -3.02
CA ILE A 138 8.39 10.95 -4.07
C ILE A 138 7.69 9.58 -3.98
N LYS A 139 7.59 9.02 -2.78
CA LYS A 139 6.98 7.70 -2.57
C LYS A 139 5.50 7.70 -2.85
N LEU A 140 4.74 8.69 -2.37
CA LEU A 140 3.33 8.83 -2.70
C LEU A 140 3.10 8.92 -4.21
N THR A 141 3.89 9.74 -4.90
CA THR A 141 3.81 9.89 -6.36
C THR A 141 4.06 8.56 -7.07
N SER A 142 5.08 7.81 -6.63
CA SER A 142 5.42 6.49 -7.17
C SER A 142 4.30 5.47 -6.95
N ILE A 143 3.73 5.43 -5.74
CA ILE A 143 2.64 4.51 -5.40
C ILE A 143 1.39 4.84 -6.21
N VAL A 144 0.96 6.11 -6.23
CA VAL A 144 -0.21 6.54 -7.02
C VAL A 144 -0.01 6.22 -8.49
N SER A 145 1.17 6.49 -9.04
CA SER A 145 1.48 6.12 -10.43
C SER A 145 1.37 4.62 -10.66
N SER A 146 1.87 3.81 -9.74
CA SER A 146 1.79 2.35 -9.82
C SER A 146 0.34 1.85 -9.76
N ILE A 147 -0.47 2.40 -8.85
CA ILE A 147 -1.91 2.13 -8.74
C ILE A 147 -2.60 2.52 -10.05
N VAL A 148 -2.41 3.75 -10.56
CA VAL A 148 -3.05 4.21 -11.79
C VAL A 148 -2.67 3.38 -13.01
N GLN A 149 -1.39 2.99 -13.14
CA GLN A 149 -0.92 2.19 -14.26
C GLN A 149 -1.36 0.72 -14.18
N GLN A 150 -1.60 0.19 -12.98
CA GLN A 150 -1.87 -1.23 -12.75
C GLN A 150 -3.28 -1.52 -12.21
N CYS A 151 -4.13 -0.50 -12.04
CA CYS A 151 -5.54 -0.67 -11.66
C CYS A 151 -6.43 -0.89 -12.86
N SER A 152 -7.53 -1.61 -12.63
CA SER A 152 -8.64 -1.62 -13.58
C SER A 152 -9.36 -0.25 -13.61
N SER A 153 -9.95 0.11 -14.75
CA SER A 153 -10.71 1.35 -14.89
C SER A 153 -11.88 1.47 -13.90
N LYS A 154 -12.44 0.33 -13.47
CA LYS A 154 -13.54 0.29 -12.48
C LYS A 154 -13.07 0.73 -11.09
N ILE A 155 -11.97 0.17 -10.60
CA ILE A 155 -11.41 0.52 -9.28
C ILE A 155 -10.98 1.99 -9.27
N PHE A 156 -10.38 2.47 -10.37
CA PHE A 156 -9.98 3.86 -10.47
C PHE A 156 -11.18 4.82 -10.41
N GLN A 157 -12.25 4.54 -11.16
CA GLN A 157 -13.44 5.41 -11.19
C GLN A 157 -14.17 5.49 -9.85
N VAL A 158 -14.31 4.37 -9.13
CA VAL A 158 -14.95 4.38 -7.81
C VAL A 158 -14.11 5.21 -6.84
N SER A 159 -12.81 4.96 -6.80
CA SER A 159 -11.87 5.67 -5.92
C SER A 159 -11.86 7.19 -6.14
N THR A 160 -12.05 7.66 -7.39
CA THR A 160 -12.14 9.09 -7.69
C THR A 160 -13.51 9.69 -7.38
N ASN A 161 -14.58 8.91 -7.49
CA ASN A 161 -15.95 9.39 -7.27
C ASN A 161 -16.36 9.38 -5.79
N SER A 162 -15.73 8.56 -4.94
CA SER A 162 -15.96 8.54 -3.49
C SER A 162 -15.48 9.80 -2.75
N ASN A 163 -14.83 10.73 -3.46
CA ASN A 163 -14.32 12.02 -2.93
C ASN A 163 -15.20 13.23 -3.32
N GLN A 164 -16.42 13.00 -3.83
CA GLN A 164 -17.46 14.01 -4.08
C GLN A 164 -18.63 13.85 -3.10
#